data_AF-A0A2I5TC27-F1
#
_entry.id   AF-A0A2I5TC27-F1
#
_cell.length_a   1.000
_cell.length_b   1.000
_cell.length_c   1.000
_cell.angle_alpha   90.00
_cell.angle_beta   90.00
_cell.angle_gamma   90.00
#
_symmetry.space_group_name_H-M   'P 1'
#
loop_
_entity.id
_entity.type
_entity.pdbx_description
1 polymer ?
#
loop_
_entity_poly.entity_id
_entity_poly.type
_entity_poly.pdbx_seq_one_letter_code
_entity_poly.pdbx_strand_id
1 'polypeptide(L)'
;MMSTELKDKLVSVLSSLRENGFTPEEAVNHIIQALGSQYTDVSRINILTARLVVEVLQTAYEDDISAQNNAVILRKLGYVGRDVADSIHFCYPQLTPQDIGQIVLTSDAHSNTDRDTFVAAMSYAGYHQQESEQVASMLYP
;
A
#
# COMPACT_ATOMS: atom_id res chain seq x y z
N MET A 1 -18.63 -12.53 0.56
CA MET A 1 -18.11 -13.91 0.42
C MET A 1 -16.94 -13.97 -0.55
N MET A 2 -17.07 -13.55 -1.82
CA MET A 2 -15.99 -13.68 -2.82
C MET A 2 -14.66 -12.96 -2.47
N SER A 3 -14.73 -11.81 -1.78
CA SER A 3 -13.53 -11.08 -1.32
C SER A 3 -12.75 -11.80 -0.22
N THR A 4 -13.43 -12.59 0.61
CA THR A 4 -12.79 -13.30 1.74
C THR A 4 -12.07 -14.54 1.24
N GLU A 5 -12.70 -15.33 0.36
CA GLU A 5 -12.07 -16.53 -0.21
C GLU A 5 -10.82 -16.21 -1.03
N LEU A 6 -10.84 -15.09 -1.77
CA LEU A 6 -9.65 -14.62 -2.49
C LEU A 6 -8.54 -14.22 -1.52
N LYS A 7 -8.88 -13.45 -0.48
CA LYS A 7 -7.93 -13.03 0.56
C LYS A 7 -7.27 -14.25 1.19
N ASP A 8 -8.06 -15.23 1.62
CA ASP A 8 -7.55 -16.44 2.27
C ASP A 8 -6.61 -17.24 1.35
N LYS A 9 -6.93 -17.34 0.06
CA LYS A 9 -6.06 -17.97 -0.95
C LYS A 9 -4.75 -17.21 -1.13
N LEU A 10 -4.82 -15.89 -1.26
CA LEU A 10 -3.63 -15.05 -1.41
C LEU A 10 -2.72 -15.14 -0.18
N VAL A 11 -3.32 -15.15 1.02
CA VAL A 11 -2.59 -15.33 2.28
C VAL A 11 -1.90 -16.68 2.29
N SER A 12 -2.63 -17.76 1.96
CA SER A 12 -2.03 -19.11 1.90
C SER A 12 -0.85 -19.19 0.93
N VAL A 13 -0.95 -18.55 -0.24
CA VAL A 13 0.15 -18.50 -1.22
C VAL A 13 1.33 -17.69 -0.67
N LEU A 14 1.11 -16.49 -0.15
CA LEU A 14 2.17 -15.65 0.41
C LEU A 14 2.85 -16.31 1.62
N SER A 15 2.10 -16.96 2.51
CA SER A 15 2.68 -17.69 3.65
C SER A 15 3.57 -18.84 3.17
N SER A 16 3.16 -19.58 2.13
CA SER A 16 4.01 -20.61 1.55
C SER A 16 5.28 -20.02 0.91
N LEU A 17 5.19 -18.86 0.25
CA LEU A 17 6.37 -18.17 -0.28
C LEU A 17 7.29 -17.69 0.86
N ARG A 18 6.74 -17.13 1.95
CA ARG A 18 7.49 -16.78 3.17
C ARG A 18 8.25 -17.98 3.72
N GLU A 19 7.59 -19.13 3.85
CA GLU A 19 8.20 -20.38 4.33
C GLU A 19 9.34 -20.87 3.43
N ASN A 20 9.30 -20.56 2.14
CA ASN A 20 10.37 -20.85 1.18
C ASN A 20 11.45 -19.76 1.13
N GLY A 21 11.41 -18.78 2.04
CA GLY A 21 12.44 -17.74 2.19
C GLY A 21 12.26 -16.50 1.30
N PHE A 22 11.10 -16.35 0.64
CA PHE A 22 10.82 -15.17 -0.17
C PHE A 22 10.51 -13.96 0.69
N THR A 23 11.12 -12.82 0.37
CA THR A 23 10.77 -11.52 0.96
C THR A 23 9.36 -11.08 0.52
N PRO A 24 8.71 -10.15 1.25
CA PRO A 24 7.39 -9.65 0.87
C PRO A 24 7.33 -9.10 -0.56
N GLU A 25 8.39 -8.39 -0.98
CA GLU A 25 8.48 -7.84 -2.34
C GLU A 25 8.56 -8.94 -3.40
N GLU A 26 9.42 -9.94 -3.19
CA GLU A 26 9.55 -11.06 -4.13
C GLU A 26 8.25 -11.85 -4.21
N ALA A 27 7.62 -12.15 -3.08
CA ALA A 27 6.39 -12.93 -3.05
C ALA A 27 5.22 -12.23 -3.77
N VAL A 28 5.12 -10.91 -3.62
CA VAL A 28 4.15 -10.08 -4.36
C VAL A 28 4.45 -10.11 -5.86
N ASN A 29 5.71 -9.94 -6.26
CA ASN A 29 6.12 -10.05 -7.66
C ASN A 29 5.78 -11.44 -8.25
N HIS A 30 5.94 -12.51 -7.46
CA HIS A 30 5.54 -13.86 -7.85
C HIS A 30 4.04 -13.98 -8.10
N ILE A 31 3.20 -13.43 -7.22
CA ILE A 31 1.74 -13.39 -7.40
C ILE A 31 1.37 -12.60 -8.65
N ILE A 32 2.01 -11.46 -8.87
CA ILE A 32 1.77 -10.62 -10.04
C ILE A 32 2.17 -11.32 -11.32
N GLN A 33 3.32 -11.99 -11.36
CA GLN A 33 3.72 -12.74 -12.55
C GLN A 33 2.75 -13.90 -12.83
N ALA A 34 2.27 -14.57 -11.77
CA ALA A 34 1.27 -15.63 -11.90
C ALA A 34 -0.07 -15.11 -12.45
N LEU A 35 -0.57 -13.97 -11.94
CA LEU A 35 -1.83 -13.36 -12.36
C LEU A 35 -1.71 -12.54 -13.66
N GLY A 36 -0.52 -12.01 -13.92
CA GLY A 36 -0.17 -11.04 -14.95
C GLY A 36 0.59 -11.64 -16.12
N SER A 37 0.62 -12.97 -16.28
CA SER A 37 1.06 -13.62 -17.52
C SER A 37 0.27 -13.17 -18.76
N GLN A 38 -0.75 -12.31 -18.60
CA GLN A 38 -1.44 -11.56 -19.67
C GLN A 38 -1.45 -10.01 -19.49
N TYR A 39 -0.92 -9.43 -18.41
CA TYR A 39 -1.06 -8.00 -18.09
C TYR A 39 0.28 -7.37 -17.64
N THR A 40 0.70 -6.30 -18.32
CA THR A 40 1.93 -5.54 -18.02
C THR A 40 1.77 -4.50 -16.89
N ASP A 41 0.59 -4.35 -16.29
CA ASP A 41 0.27 -3.30 -15.32
C ASP A 41 -0.72 -3.84 -14.27
N VAL A 42 -0.27 -3.96 -13.02
CA VAL A 42 -0.99 -4.61 -11.91
C VAL A 42 -2.23 -3.84 -11.50
N SER A 43 -2.22 -2.52 -11.67
CA SER A 43 -3.38 -1.65 -11.42
C SER A 43 -4.60 -2.00 -12.29
N ARG A 44 -4.39 -2.74 -13.38
CA ARG A 44 -5.45 -3.21 -14.30
C ARG A 44 -6.07 -4.53 -13.86
N ILE A 45 -5.44 -5.24 -12.91
CA ILE A 45 -6.03 -6.40 -12.27
C ILE A 45 -7.02 -5.87 -11.24
N ASN A 46 -8.23 -5.55 -11.69
CA ASN A 46 -9.32 -4.88 -10.93
C ASN A 46 -9.70 -5.58 -9.61
N ILE A 47 -9.19 -6.78 -9.37
CA ILE A 47 -9.41 -7.60 -8.18
C ILE A 47 -8.37 -7.34 -7.07
N LEU A 48 -7.16 -6.87 -7.41
CA LEU A 48 -6.12 -6.51 -6.43
C LEU A 48 -6.21 -5.02 -6.14
N THR A 49 -6.95 -4.65 -5.10
CA THR A 49 -6.91 -3.27 -4.59
C THR A 49 -5.68 -3.08 -3.71
N ALA A 50 -5.19 -1.85 -3.59
CA ALA A 50 -4.05 -1.52 -2.72
C ALA A 50 -4.28 -2.00 -1.28
N ARG A 51 -5.50 -1.80 -0.75
CA ARG A 51 -5.89 -2.25 0.58
C ARG A 51 -5.80 -3.77 0.74
N LEU A 52 -6.32 -4.52 -0.24
CA LEU A 52 -6.24 -5.99 -0.19
C LEU A 52 -4.79 -6.47 -0.18
N VAL A 53 -3.92 -5.84 -0.97
CA VAL A 53 -2.48 -6.18 -0.98
C VAL A 53 -1.86 -5.99 0.40
N VAL A 54 -2.10 -4.84 1.06
CA VAL A 54 -1.58 -4.57 2.41
C VAL A 54 -2.14 -5.55 3.44
N GLU A 55 -3.44 -5.82 3.42
CA GLU A 55 -4.07 -6.75 4.35
C GLU A 55 -3.50 -8.17 4.23
N VAL A 56 -3.31 -8.65 3.00
CA VAL A 56 -2.75 -10.00 2.76
C VAL A 56 -1.29 -10.05 3.18
N LEU A 57 -0.51 -9.01 2.89
CA LEU A 57 0.90 -8.94 3.30
C LEU A 57 1.05 -8.89 4.82
N GLN A 58 0.28 -8.06 5.52
CA GLN A 58 0.26 -8.02 6.99
C GLN A 58 -0.12 -9.39 7.58
N THR A 59 -1.08 -10.08 6.98
CA THR A 59 -1.50 -11.40 7.49
C THR A 59 -0.43 -12.46 7.23
N ALA A 60 0.23 -12.44 6.07
CA ALA A 60 1.17 -13.46 5.68
C ALA A 60 2.58 -13.24 6.25
N TYR A 61 3.00 -11.99 6.46
CA TYR A 61 4.34 -11.62 6.95
C TYR A 61 4.34 -11.04 8.37
N GLU A 62 3.16 -10.78 8.95
CA GLU A 62 3.01 -10.38 10.35
C GLU A 62 3.93 -9.19 10.71
N ASP A 63 4.78 -9.34 11.72
CA ASP A 63 5.70 -8.30 12.20
C ASP A 63 6.91 -8.07 11.27
N ASP A 64 7.13 -8.92 10.27
CA ASP A 64 8.25 -8.79 9.31
C ASP A 64 7.97 -7.75 8.21
N ILE A 65 6.79 -7.10 8.22
CA ILE A 65 6.45 -6.06 7.25
C ILE A 65 5.93 -4.76 7.90
N SER A 66 6.69 -3.68 7.70
CA SER A 66 6.30 -2.35 8.17
C SER A 66 5.33 -1.63 7.23
N ALA A 67 4.65 -0.61 7.74
CA ALA A 67 3.83 0.30 6.94
C ALA A 67 4.61 0.95 5.79
N GLN A 68 5.88 1.28 6.03
CA GLN A 68 6.76 1.86 5.02
C GLN A 68 7.11 0.83 3.93
N ASN A 69 7.38 -0.42 4.29
CA ASN A 69 7.60 -1.49 3.29
C ASN A 69 6.34 -1.71 2.44
N ASN A 70 5.15 -1.73 3.05
CA ASN A 70 3.90 -1.82 2.33
C ASN A 70 3.69 -0.66 1.35
N ALA A 71 3.97 0.58 1.75
CA ALA A 71 3.86 1.73 0.85
C ALA A 71 4.82 1.64 -0.36
N VAL A 72 6.06 1.21 -0.13
CA VAL A 72 7.04 0.98 -1.20
C VAL A 72 6.58 -0.13 -2.15
N ILE A 73 6.05 -1.24 -1.61
CA ILE A 73 5.50 -2.33 -2.43
C ILE A 73 4.36 -1.79 -3.28
N LEU A 74 3.36 -1.16 -2.68
CA LEU A 74 2.21 -0.60 -3.41
C LEU A 74 2.66 0.36 -4.53
N ARG A 75 3.67 1.18 -4.28
CA ARG A 75 4.23 2.04 -5.31
C ARG A 75 4.85 1.26 -6.46
N LYS A 76 5.66 0.24 -6.17
CA LYS A 76 6.26 -0.65 -7.18
C LYS A 76 5.19 -1.36 -8.01
N LEU A 77 4.01 -1.59 -7.44
CA LEU A 77 2.84 -2.14 -8.13
C LEU A 77 2.07 -1.12 -8.99
N GLY A 78 2.46 0.15 -8.94
CA GLY A 78 1.86 1.22 -9.72
C GLY A 78 0.65 1.89 -9.06
N TYR A 79 0.33 1.60 -7.80
CA TYR A 79 -0.73 2.33 -7.09
C TYR A 79 -0.34 3.80 -6.91
N VAL A 80 -1.36 4.66 -6.97
CA VAL A 80 -1.19 6.12 -6.82
C VAL A 80 -1.24 6.53 -5.34
N GLY A 81 -0.71 7.72 -5.03
CA GLY A 81 -0.51 8.16 -3.64
C GLY A 81 -1.77 8.16 -2.78
N ARG A 82 -2.94 8.45 -3.35
CA ARG A 82 -4.22 8.37 -2.62
C ARG A 82 -4.57 6.94 -2.19
N ASP A 83 -4.30 5.95 -3.05
CA ASP A 83 -4.63 4.55 -2.77
C ASP A 83 -3.65 3.99 -1.74
N VAL A 84 -2.38 4.45 -1.79
CA VAL A 84 -1.36 4.17 -0.76
C VAL A 84 -1.79 4.76 0.57
N ALA A 85 -2.13 6.06 0.61
CA ALA A 85 -2.54 6.75 1.84
C ALA A 85 -3.75 6.08 2.50
N ASP A 86 -4.80 5.78 1.73
CA ASP A 86 -6.00 5.09 2.21
C ASP A 86 -5.68 3.68 2.75
N SER A 87 -4.87 2.92 2.01
CA SER A 87 -4.54 1.54 2.40
C SER A 87 -3.70 1.49 3.67
N ILE A 88 -2.69 2.36 3.79
CA ILE A 88 -1.85 2.41 4.98
C ILE A 88 -2.65 2.93 6.18
N HIS A 89 -3.44 3.99 6.03
CA HIS A 89 -4.28 4.50 7.12
C HIS A 89 -5.24 3.43 7.64
N PHE A 90 -5.88 2.68 6.74
CA PHE A 90 -6.81 1.62 7.14
C PHE A 90 -6.12 0.46 7.86
N CYS A 91 -4.99 -0.01 7.33
CA CYS A 91 -4.28 -1.18 7.85
C CYS A 91 -3.40 -0.88 9.07
N TYR A 92 -3.06 0.39 9.30
CA TYR A 92 -2.25 0.87 10.41
C TYR A 92 -2.95 2.05 11.12
N PRO A 93 -4.13 1.83 11.75
CA PRO A 93 -4.95 2.89 12.32
C PRO A 93 -4.30 3.63 13.51
N GLN A 94 -3.21 3.09 14.06
CA GLN A 94 -2.41 3.72 15.10
C GLN A 94 -1.47 4.82 14.60
N LEU A 95 -1.24 4.91 13.28
CA LEU A 95 -0.35 5.92 12.71
C LEU A 95 -1.03 7.29 12.71
N THR A 96 -0.26 8.31 13.04
CA THR A 96 -0.74 9.69 12.99
C THR A 96 -0.85 10.18 11.54
N PRO A 97 -1.63 11.24 11.27
CA PRO A 97 -1.66 11.87 9.95
C PRO A 97 -0.26 12.28 9.45
N GLN A 98 0.62 12.68 10.37
CA GLN A 98 2.01 13.02 10.04
C GLN A 98 2.81 11.78 9.62
N ASP A 99 2.66 10.65 10.31
CA ASP A 99 3.33 9.40 9.95
C ASP A 99 2.90 8.92 8.56
N ILE A 100 1.58 8.93 8.28
CA ILE A 100 1.06 8.60 6.95
C ILE A 100 1.61 9.57 5.90
N GLY A 101 1.62 10.88 6.21
CA GLY A 101 2.16 11.89 5.32
C GLY A 101 3.61 11.64 4.95
N GLN A 102 4.45 11.32 5.93
CA GLN A 102 5.85 10.96 5.71
C GLN A 102 6.01 9.67 4.90
N ILE A 103 5.19 8.64 5.16
CA ILE A 103 5.20 7.39 4.40
C ILE A 103 4.84 7.62 2.93
N VAL A 104 3.80 8.40 2.65
CA VAL A 104 3.37 8.72 1.28
C VAL A 104 4.42 9.53 0.53
N LEU A 105 5.14 10.43 1.23
CA LEU A 105 6.17 11.29 0.65
C LEU A 105 7.59 10.72 0.69
N THR A 106 7.78 9.55 1.31
CA THR A 106 9.08 8.86 1.30
C THR A 106 9.55 8.68 -0.14
N SER A 107 10.86 8.85 -0.39
CA SER A 107 11.44 9.00 -1.74
C SER A 107 11.06 7.88 -2.72
N ASP A 108 10.86 6.68 -2.17
CA ASP A 108 10.58 5.44 -2.89
C ASP A 108 9.06 5.20 -3.08
N ALA A 109 8.22 6.03 -2.45
CA ALA A 109 6.77 6.05 -2.62
C ALA A 109 6.36 7.16 -3.61
N HIS A 110 6.48 8.46 -3.29
CA HIS A 110 6.05 9.52 -4.20
C HIS A 110 6.81 10.86 -4.05
N SER A 111 8.12 10.85 -4.24
CA SER A 111 9.03 12.01 -4.11
C SER A 111 8.67 13.28 -4.91
N ASN A 112 7.83 13.19 -5.95
CA ASN A 112 7.44 14.32 -6.81
C ASN A 112 5.94 14.69 -6.72
N THR A 113 5.25 14.27 -5.67
CA THR A 113 3.86 14.70 -5.44
C THR A 113 3.87 16.18 -5.09
N ASP A 114 3.04 16.99 -5.77
CA ASP A 114 2.86 18.38 -5.35
C ASP A 114 1.96 18.48 -4.12
N ARG A 115 2.03 19.63 -3.45
CA ARG A 115 1.31 19.89 -2.19
C ARG A 115 -0.20 19.63 -2.33
N ASP A 116 -0.81 20.05 -3.43
CA ASP A 116 -2.25 19.94 -3.64
C ASP A 116 -2.67 18.47 -3.85
N THR A 117 -1.88 17.72 -4.61
CA THR A 117 -2.08 16.27 -4.83
C THR A 117 -1.90 15.50 -3.52
N PHE A 118 -0.95 15.92 -2.68
CA PHE A 118 -0.77 15.34 -1.35
C PHE A 118 -1.97 15.59 -0.44
N VAL A 119 -2.46 16.84 -0.36
CA VAL A 119 -3.64 17.18 0.46
C VAL A 119 -4.86 16.40 -0.03
N ALA A 120 -5.03 16.26 -1.34
CA ALA A 120 -6.10 15.45 -1.92
C ALA A 120 -5.98 13.97 -1.56
N ALA A 121 -4.76 13.41 -1.56
CA ALA A 121 -4.50 12.02 -1.15
C ALA A 121 -4.82 11.78 0.33
N MET A 122 -4.40 12.70 1.22
CA MET A 122 -4.69 12.63 2.65
C MET A 122 -6.20 12.76 2.93
N SER A 123 -6.88 13.66 2.22
CA SER A 123 -8.34 13.81 2.33
C SER A 123 -9.09 12.57 1.85
N TYR A 124 -8.60 11.94 0.76
CA TYR A 124 -9.14 10.68 0.26
C TYR A 124 -8.98 9.54 1.28
N ALA A 125 -7.85 9.50 2.00
CA ALA A 125 -7.62 8.54 3.08
C ALA A 125 -8.51 8.76 4.31
N GLY A 126 -9.31 9.84 4.35
CA GLY A 126 -10.29 10.10 5.41
C GLY A 126 -9.85 11.13 6.45
N TYR A 127 -8.70 11.79 6.27
CA TYR A 127 -8.30 12.91 7.13
C TYR A 127 -9.09 14.17 6.81
N HIS A 128 -9.32 15.01 7.82
CA HIS A 128 -9.96 16.30 7.57
C HIS A 128 -9.03 17.20 6.74
N GLN A 129 -9.63 18.11 5.97
CA GLN A 129 -8.88 19.05 5.13
C GLN A 129 -7.87 19.87 5.95
N GLN A 130 -8.28 20.35 7.12
CA GLN A 130 -7.41 21.14 8.01
C GLN A 130 -6.20 20.34 8.50
N GLU A 131 -6.39 19.06 8.85
CA GLU A 131 -5.30 18.17 9.25
C GLU A 131 -4.35 17.88 8.10
N SER A 132 -4.92 17.63 6.91
CA SER A 132 -4.15 17.39 5.67
C SER A 132 -3.29 18.60 5.31
N GLU A 133 -3.85 19.81 5.38
CA GLU A 133 -3.12 21.06 5.13
C GLU A 133 -2.07 21.35 6.20
N GLN A 134 -2.33 21.01 7.46
CA GLN A 134 -1.35 21.15 8.53
C GLN A 134 -0.14 20.26 8.29
N VAL A 135 -0.36 18.98 7.97
CA VAL A 135 0.73 18.05 7.62
C VAL A 135 1.46 18.52 6.37
N ALA A 136 0.72 18.95 5.33
CA ALA A 136 1.33 19.47 4.11
C ALA A 136 2.24 20.67 4.38
N SER A 137 1.85 21.57 5.28
CA SER A 137 2.65 22.75 5.63
C SER A 137 3.92 22.40 6.42
N MET A 138 3.99 21.22 7.04
CA MET A 138 5.21 20.73 7.69
C MET A 138 6.15 20.04 6.71
N LEU A 139 5.60 19.37 5.68
CA LEU A 139 6.36 18.52 4.77
C LEU A 139 6.77 19.24 3.46
N TYR A 140 6.08 20.32 3.09
CA TYR A 140 6.38 21.17 1.95
C TYR A 140 6.79 22.58 2.44
N PRO A 141 8.05 22.99 2.27
CA PRO A 141 8.51 24.34 2.64
C PRO A 141 8.02 25.44 1.70
#